data_AF-A0A6I3L6D2-F1
#
_entry.id   AF-A0A6I3L6D2-F1
#
_cell.length_a   1.000
_cell.length_b   1.000
_cell.length_c   1.000
_cell.angle_alpha   90.00
_cell.angle_beta   90.00
_cell.angle_gamma   90.00
#
_symmetry.space_group_name_H-M   'P 1'
#
loop_
_entity.id
_entity.type
_entity.pdbx_description
1 polymer ?
#
loop_
_entity_poly.entity_id
_entity_poly.type
_entity_poly.pdbx_seq_one_letter_code
_entity_poly.pdbx_strand_id
1 'polypeptide(L)'
;MSDLVTRAQITLLSRTLHVPEDRLAPLEKLGAAHLHELQERMAKVMFAEHAAIFSRLSMLVPIIPLSISMPLVQKLVPPVMAGRAAGAIGVDHPKKAAEAVTMLDPGYAAAAAPYMDPHAVGQLADIAPTEPVMKIINELLRRGDYITAGPFLAYATPELVRAVEEDVHDDEGLIRSASYSYSGENISVIVRHLLTGDGRRIPTLVRTILQGSKELRLAALSVFARCDTDVIVAIGDILFDMGSADEIAELTQTFIAAEAVPETLRFIGQLSPSALDLLAANPIISEPESIDAVAGAANSSSEAAVWRGLLELAERTEASISRRIGGAISHFDTPTLTHLPTLATIAHLWPPLLKVLATAEPDAQSRIGELWSAQPASERHAIEQRIADLGLGERLTTLTITLQLRQ
;
A
#
# COMPACT_ATOMS: atom_id res chain seq x y z
N MET A 1 -16.25 3.77 1.39
CA MET A 1 -15.47 3.20 2.52
C MET A 1 -14.07 3.80 2.53
N SER A 2 -13.26 3.58 3.57
CA SER A 2 -11.86 4.04 3.62
C SER A 2 -10.92 3.16 2.80
N ASP A 3 -9.79 3.73 2.36
CA ASP A 3 -8.74 3.01 1.62
C ASP A 3 -8.10 1.89 2.46
N LEU A 4 -7.46 0.95 1.77
CA LEU A 4 -6.89 -0.25 2.40
C LEU A 4 -5.83 0.07 3.46
N VAL A 5 -5.05 1.14 3.28
CA VAL A 5 -3.99 1.53 4.22
C VAL A 5 -4.61 2.12 5.47
N THR A 6 -5.62 2.99 5.31
CA THR A 6 -6.40 3.56 6.42
C THR A 6 -7.03 2.46 7.27
N ARG A 7 -7.63 1.45 6.65
CA ARG A 7 -8.18 0.28 7.38
C ARG A 7 -7.12 -0.46 8.18
N ALA A 8 -5.95 -0.72 7.59
CA ALA A 8 -4.84 -1.36 8.30
C ALA A 8 -4.38 -0.53 9.51
N GLN A 9 -4.33 0.80 9.40
CA GLN A 9 -4.00 1.68 10.54
C GLN A 9 -5.09 1.66 11.62
N ILE A 10 -6.37 1.56 11.27
CA ILE A 10 -7.45 1.38 12.25
C ILE A 10 -7.30 0.05 12.99
N THR A 11 -7.00 -1.05 12.29
CA THR A 11 -6.75 -2.35 12.94
C THR A 11 -5.56 -2.30 13.90
N LEU A 12 -4.46 -1.65 13.51
CA LEU A 12 -3.31 -1.45 14.38
C LEU A 12 -3.67 -0.62 15.61
N LEU A 13 -4.38 0.49 15.42
CA LEU A 13 -4.79 1.37 16.51
C LEU A 13 -5.76 0.67 17.48
N SER A 14 -6.69 -0.12 16.95
CA SER A 14 -7.62 -0.98 17.71
C SER A 14 -6.86 -1.91 18.65
N ARG A 15 -5.82 -2.58 18.13
CA ARG A 15 -4.96 -3.44 18.95
C ARG A 15 -4.16 -2.67 19.98
N THR A 16 -3.52 -1.57 19.57
CA THR A 16 -2.71 -0.73 20.44
C THR A 16 -3.54 -0.20 21.62
N LEU A 17 -4.75 0.30 21.37
CA LEU A 17 -5.65 0.86 22.38
C LEU A 17 -6.51 -0.19 23.10
N HIS A 18 -6.53 -1.43 22.62
CA HIS A 18 -7.43 -2.49 23.09
C HIS A 18 -8.91 -2.07 22.99
N VAL A 19 -9.27 -1.42 21.89
CA VAL A 19 -10.63 -0.91 21.62
C VAL A 19 -11.14 -1.48 20.30
N PRO A 20 -12.39 -1.98 20.23
CA PRO A 20 -12.99 -2.46 18.99
C PRO A 20 -12.94 -1.46 17.82
N GLU A 21 -12.75 -1.96 16.59
CA GLU A 21 -12.58 -1.13 15.37
C GLU A 21 -13.81 -0.26 15.08
N ASP A 22 -15.02 -0.71 15.41
CA ASP A 22 -16.26 0.05 15.22
C ASP A 22 -16.27 1.37 16.01
N ARG A 23 -15.59 1.41 17.16
CA ARG A 23 -15.41 2.65 17.93
C ARG A 23 -14.37 3.60 17.32
N LEU A 24 -13.52 3.09 16.44
CA LEU A 24 -12.49 3.86 15.74
C LEU A 24 -12.91 4.25 14.32
N ALA A 25 -13.99 3.67 13.77
CA ALA A 25 -14.50 3.97 12.43
C ALA A 25 -14.64 5.48 12.12
N PRO A 26 -15.06 6.38 13.05
CA PRO A 26 -15.08 7.82 12.77
C PRO A 26 -13.71 8.43 12.44
N LEU A 27 -12.61 7.81 12.89
CA LEU A 27 -11.23 8.29 12.66
C LEU A 27 -10.74 7.97 11.24
N GLU A 28 -11.42 7.11 10.48
CA GLU A 28 -11.08 6.81 9.09
C GLU A 28 -10.98 8.07 8.22
N LYS A 29 -11.75 9.11 8.56
CA LYS A 29 -11.75 10.42 7.89
C LYS A 29 -10.42 11.17 7.97
N LEU A 30 -9.54 10.80 8.90
CA LEU A 30 -8.21 11.38 9.04
C LEU A 30 -7.26 10.89 7.93
N GLY A 31 -7.56 9.74 7.32
CA GLY A 31 -6.70 9.06 6.35
C GLY A 31 -5.47 8.41 6.98
N ALA A 32 -4.82 7.55 6.20
CA ALA A 32 -3.72 6.70 6.65
C ALA A 32 -2.57 7.47 7.31
N ALA A 33 -2.17 8.62 6.75
CA ALA A 33 -1.01 9.37 7.24
C ALA A 33 -1.22 9.94 8.65
N HIS A 34 -2.35 10.61 8.88
CA HIS A 34 -2.66 11.16 10.20
C HIS A 34 -3.01 10.07 11.22
N LEU A 35 -3.60 8.96 10.78
CA LEU A 35 -3.82 7.80 11.65
C LEU A 35 -2.50 7.15 12.08
N HIS A 36 -1.55 7.03 11.17
CA HIS A 36 -0.22 6.51 11.47
C HIS A 36 0.50 7.42 12.48
N GLU A 37 0.51 8.74 12.23
CA GLU A 37 1.10 9.72 13.15
C GLU A 37 0.43 9.68 14.54
N LEU A 38 -0.90 9.53 14.58
CA LEU A 38 -1.64 9.36 15.83
C LEU A 38 -1.23 8.09 16.56
N GLN A 39 -1.13 6.97 15.84
CA GLN A 39 -0.74 5.68 16.37
C GLN A 39 0.68 5.75 16.96
N GLU A 40 1.65 6.33 16.25
CA GLU A 40 3.02 6.49 16.72
C GLU A 40 3.09 7.33 18.00
N ARG A 41 2.36 8.46 18.02
CA ARG A 41 2.32 9.35 19.20
C ARG A 41 1.70 8.67 20.41
N MET A 42 0.60 7.92 20.21
CA MET A 42 -0.05 7.18 21.28
C MET A 42 0.85 6.05 21.79
N ALA A 43 1.43 5.26 20.90
CA ALA A 43 2.36 4.20 21.25
C ALA A 43 3.53 4.74 22.10
N LYS A 44 4.14 5.85 21.66
CA LYS A 44 5.22 6.51 22.41
C LYS A 44 4.83 6.88 23.84
N VAL A 45 3.63 7.42 24.04
CA VAL A 45 3.14 7.78 25.39
C VAL A 45 2.88 6.53 26.23
N MET A 46 2.22 5.51 25.68
CA MET A 46 1.91 4.28 26.39
C MET A 46 3.16 3.48 26.78
N PHE A 47 4.18 3.44 25.92
CA PHE A 47 5.44 2.79 26.26
C PHE A 47 6.29 3.60 27.26
N ALA A 48 6.17 4.93 27.25
CA ALA A 48 6.83 5.79 28.24
C ALA A 48 6.24 5.66 29.67
N GLU A 49 4.97 5.26 29.81
CA GLU A 49 4.26 5.18 31.10
C GLU A 49 4.98 4.30 32.14
N HIS A 50 5.74 3.28 31.70
CA HIS A 50 6.46 2.36 32.58
C HIS A 50 7.98 2.53 32.57
N ALA A 51 8.50 3.56 31.90
CA ALA A 51 9.94 3.78 31.76
C ALA A 51 10.67 3.84 33.12
N ALA A 52 10.08 4.46 34.14
CA ALA A 52 10.68 4.56 35.47
C ALA A 52 10.83 3.19 36.19
N ILE A 53 9.90 2.26 35.97
CA ILE A 53 9.97 0.91 36.56
C ILE A 53 11.06 0.10 35.84
N PHE A 54 11.06 0.14 34.51
CA PHE A 54 12.06 -0.60 33.72
C PHE A 54 13.47 -0.05 33.89
N SER A 55 13.64 1.27 34.04
CA SER A 55 14.93 1.88 34.36
C SER A 55 15.54 1.33 35.66
N ARG A 56 14.72 1.08 36.69
CA ARG A 56 15.19 0.46 37.94
C ARG A 56 15.60 -1.00 37.76
N LEU A 57 14.86 -1.75 36.95
CA LEU A 57 15.20 -3.13 36.61
C LEU A 57 16.45 -3.21 35.74
N SER A 58 16.63 -2.26 34.83
CA SER A 58 17.80 -2.11 33.95
C SER A 58 19.10 -2.06 34.75
N MET A 59 19.12 -1.36 35.90
CA MET A 59 20.30 -1.33 36.79
C MET A 59 20.76 -2.71 37.31
N LEU A 60 19.87 -3.70 37.38
CA LEU A 60 20.21 -5.06 37.83
C LEU A 60 20.74 -5.94 36.70
N VAL A 61 20.50 -5.56 35.45
CA VAL A 61 20.83 -6.35 34.27
C VAL A 61 22.34 -6.63 34.16
N PRO A 62 23.26 -5.68 34.40
CA PRO A 62 24.70 -5.97 34.39
C PRO A 62 25.13 -7.02 35.42
N ILE A 63 24.43 -7.08 36.56
CA ILE A 63 24.83 -7.83 37.76
C ILE A 63 24.41 -9.30 37.67
N ILE A 64 23.21 -9.58 37.17
CA ILE A 64 22.63 -10.93 37.17
C ILE A 64 22.95 -11.65 35.85
N PRO A 65 23.54 -12.86 35.87
CA PRO A 65 23.77 -13.65 34.65
C PRO A 65 22.48 -14.10 33.96
N LEU A 66 22.45 -14.01 32.63
CA LEU A 66 21.28 -14.37 31.82
C LEU A 66 20.91 -15.86 31.92
N SER A 67 21.90 -16.74 32.06
CA SER A 67 21.68 -18.18 32.25
C SER A 67 20.86 -18.52 33.50
N ILE A 68 20.86 -17.64 34.51
CA ILE A 68 20.07 -17.79 35.73
C ILE A 68 18.73 -17.05 35.60
N SER A 69 18.74 -15.81 35.09
CA SER A 69 17.54 -14.98 35.05
C SER A 69 16.55 -15.40 33.97
N MET A 70 17.00 -15.79 32.77
CA MET A 70 16.12 -16.07 31.64
C MET A 70 15.13 -17.22 31.86
N PRO A 71 15.54 -18.37 32.45
CA PRO A 71 14.59 -19.43 32.79
C PRO A 71 13.52 -18.98 33.81
N LEU A 72 13.91 -18.10 34.75
CA LEU A 72 13.01 -17.59 35.78
C LEU A 72 12.03 -16.56 35.20
N VAL A 73 12.53 -15.65 34.37
CA VAL A 73 11.73 -14.61 33.70
C VAL A 73 10.63 -15.24 32.87
N GLN A 74 10.95 -16.19 32.01
CA GLN A 74 9.97 -16.82 31.11
C GLN A 74 8.91 -17.64 31.88
N LYS A 75 9.23 -18.09 33.09
CA LYS A 75 8.30 -18.85 33.95
C LYS A 75 7.43 -17.95 34.83
N LEU A 76 7.94 -16.82 35.30
CA LEU A 76 7.28 -15.99 36.33
C LEU A 76 6.75 -14.65 35.80
N VAL A 77 7.30 -14.12 34.71
CA VAL A 77 6.93 -12.82 34.17
C VAL A 77 5.91 -13.02 33.04
N PRO A 78 4.71 -12.42 33.12
CA PRO A 78 3.73 -12.48 32.04
C PRO A 78 4.28 -11.86 30.73
N PRO A 79 3.94 -12.40 29.54
CA PRO A 79 4.44 -11.89 28.26
C PRO A 79 4.20 -10.40 28.04
N VAL A 80 3.07 -9.86 28.52
CA VAL A 80 2.75 -8.42 28.49
C VAL A 80 3.84 -7.57 29.13
N MET A 81 4.32 -8.00 30.31
CA MET A 81 5.33 -7.27 31.05
C MET A 81 6.71 -7.44 30.41
N ALA A 82 7.02 -8.64 29.90
CA ALA A 82 8.27 -8.91 29.21
C ALA A 82 8.39 -8.11 27.91
N GLY A 83 7.32 -8.00 27.10
CA GLY A 83 7.33 -7.21 25.87
C GLY A 83 7.60 -5.72 26.15
N ARG A 84 6.90 -5.15 27.13
CA ARG A 84 7.13 -3.75 27.55
C ARG A 84 8.54 -3.53 28.10
N ALA A 85 9.09 -4.50 28.83
CA ALA A 85 10.45 -4.44 29.37
C ALA A 85 11.52 -4.58 28.28
N ALA A 86 11.28 -5.39 27.26
CA ALA A 86 12.27 -5.74 26.24
C ALA A 86 12.79 -4.51 25.49
N GLY A 87 11.90 -3.59 25.09
CA GLY A 87 12.30 -2.34 24.44
C GLY A 87 13.10 -1.42 25.36
N ALA A 88 12.58 -1.17 26.57
CA ALA A 88 13.20 -0.25 27.52
C ALA A 88 14.57 -0.72 28.03
N ILE A 89 14.69 -2.00 28.41
CA ILE A 89 15.93 -2.59 28.92
C ILE A 89 16.89 -2.89 27.77
N GLY A 90 16.37 -3.30 26.61
CA GLY A 90 17.17 -3.70 25.48
C GLY A 90 18.05 -2.57 24.95
N VAL A 91 17.48 -1.36 24.85
CA VAL A 91 18.21 -0.14 24.42
C VAL A 91 19.34 0.22 25.38
N ASP A 92 19.15 0.09 26.69
CA ASP A 92 20.20 0.37 27.69
C ASP A 92 21.32 -0.68 27.67
N HIS A 93 21.00 -1.92 27.31
CA HIS A 93 21.94 -3.05 27.34
C HIS A 93 21.92 -3.91 26.05
N PRO A 94 22.32 -3.34 24.88
CA PRO A 94 22.10 -3.98 23.58
C PRO A 94 22.71 -5.38 23.46
N LYS A 95 23.94 -5.57 23.96
CA LYS A 95 24.62 -6.88 23.90
C LYS A 95 23.91 -7.96 24.73
N LYS A 96 23.41 -7.60 25.92
CA LYS A 96 22.65 -8.53 26.76
C LYS A 96 21.28 -8.80 26.18
N ALA A 97 20.67 -7.83 25.50
CA ALA A 97 19.42 -8.03 24.78
C ALA A 97 19.58 -9.06 23.66
N ALA A 98 20.61 -8.90 22.82
CA ALA A 98 20.93 -9.86 21.75
C ALA A 98 21.20 -11.26 22.30
N GLU A 99 21.99 -11.38 23.38
CA GLU A 99 22.23 -12.67 24.05
C GLU A 99 20.94 -13.26 24.63
N ALA A 100 20.10 -12.46 25.28
CA ALA A 100 18.84 -12.91 25.86
C ALA A 100 17.89 -13.50 24.82
N VAL A 101 17.84 -12.91 23.62
CA VAL A 101 17.01 -13.42 22.49
C VAL A 101 17.40 -14.87 22.13
N THR A 102 18.68 -15.24 22.24
CA THR A 102 19.12 -16.63 21.99
C THR A 102 18.59 -17.65 23.00
N MET A 103 18.12 -17.19 24.17
CA MET A 103 17.66 -18.03 25.28
C MET A 103 16.13 -18.02 25.43
N LEU A 104 15.42 -17.25 24.61
CA LEU A 104 13.97 -17.16 24.66
C LEU A 104 13.31 -18.35 23.97
N ASP A 105 12.31 -18.93 24.62
CA ASP A 105 11.33 -19.80 23.97
C ASP A 105 10.58 -18.98 22.90
N PRO A 106 10.55 -19.43 21.64
CA PRO A 106 9.87 -18.71 20.56
C PRO A 106 8.39 -18.46 20.88
N GLY A 107 7.74 -19.40 21.58
CA GLY A 107 6.34 -19.28 21.96
C GLY A 107 6.08 -18.17 22.98
N TYR A 108 6.97 -18.02 23.96
CA TYR A 108 6.94 -16.93 24.92
C TYR A 108 7.27 -15.59 24.26
N ALA A 109 8.31 -15.53 23.43
CA ALA A 109 8.70 -14.32 22.70
C ALA A 109 7.59 -13.83 21.77
N ALA A 110 6.94 -14.73 21.02
CA ALA A 110 5.80 -14.41 20.17
C ALA A 110 4.59 -13.91 20.98
N ALA A 111 4.38 -14.40 22.21
CA ALA A 111 3.33 -13.88 23.09
C ALA A 111 3.67 -12.49 23.67
N ALA A 112 4.94 -12.13 23.74
CA ALA A 112 5.41 -10.84 24.23
C ALA A 112 5.46 -9.77 23.12
N ALA A 113 5.68 -10.17 21.87
CA ALA A 113 5.85 -9.29 20.71
C ALA A 113 4.76 -8.22 20.52
N PRO A 114 3.44 -8.50 20.71
CA PRO A 114 2.40 -7.47 20.55
C PRO A 114 2.52 -6.30 21.54
N TYR A 115 3.28 -6.48 22.62
CA TYR A 115 3.47 -5.50 23.70
C TYR A 115 4.86 -4.86 23.66
N MET A 116 5.64 -5.13 22.61
CA MET A 116 6.94 -4.52 22.39
C MET A 116 6.77 -3.22 21.59
N ASP A 117 7.61 -2.23 21.89
CA ASP A 117 7.75 -1.04 21.06
C ASP A 117 8.63 -1.38 19.83
N PRO A 118 8.08 -1.41 18.60
CA PRO A 118 8.86 -1.71 17.41
C PRO A 118 10.03 -0.75 17.23
N HIS A 119 9.89 0.52 17.63
CA HIS A 119 10.95 1.51 17.51
C HIS A 119 12.14 1.20 18.42
N ALA A 120 11.90 0.88 19.69
CA ALA A 120 12.95 0.52 20.62
C ALA A 120 13.68 -0.78 20.19
N VAL A 121 12.93 -1.76 19.69
CA VAL A 121 13.50 -3.03 19.21
C VAL A 121 14.27 -2.83 17.91
N GLY A 122 13.80 -1.95 17.03
CA GLY A 122 14.48 -1.59 15.78
C GLY A 122 15.90 -1.07 15.99
N GLN A 123 16.18 -0.40 17.12
CA GLN A 123 17.55 0.03 17.47
C GLN A 123 18.52 -1.13 17.74
N LEU A 124 17.99 -2.34 17.92
CA LEU A 124 18.77 -3.56 18.17
C LEU A 124 18.87 -4.44 16.92
N ALA A 125 18.24 -4.06 15.80
CA ALA A 125 18.12 -4.90 14.61
C ALA A 125 19.47 -5.35 14.04
N ASP A 126 20.47 -4.47 14.03
CA ASP A 126 21.82 -4.76 13.50
C ASP A 126 22.63 -5.76 14.33
N ILE A 127 22.24 -6.00 15.59
CA ILE A 127 22.93 -6.92 16.49
C ILE A 127 22.06 -8.12 16.88
N ALA A 128 20.82 -8.17 16.39
CA ALA A 128 19.89 -9.23 16.72
C ALA A 128 20.35 -10.54 16.07
N PRO A 129 20.40 -11.66 16.81
CA PRO A 129 20.84 -12.92 16.26
C PRO A 129 19.78 -13.48 15.30
N THR A 130 20.16 -13.64 14.03
CA THR A 130 19.28 -14.00 12.91
C THR A 130 18.46 -15.27 13.17
N GLU A 131 19.10 -16.39 13.53
CA GLU A 131 18.41 -17.68 13.72
C GLU A 131 17.33 -17.64 14.83
N PRO A 132 17.61 -17.14 16.06
CA PRO A 132 16.57 -16.92 17.06
C PRO A 132 15.43 -16.01 16.60
N VAL A 133 15.72 -14.92 15.88
CA VAL A 133 14.68 -14.03 15.35
C VAL A 133 13.79 -14.77 14.35
N MET A 134 14.36 -15.60 13.46
CA MET A 134 13.58 -16.40 12.52
C MET A 134 12.64 -17.39 13.22
N LYS A 135 13.07 -18.00 14.34
CA LYS A 135 12.20 -18.87 15.16
C LYS A 135 10.99 -18.11 15.72
N ILE A 136 11.19 -16.86 16.14
CA ILE A 136 10.11 -16.00 16.67
C ILE A 136 9.15 -15.59 15.56
N ILE A 137 9.68 -15.18 14.39
CA ILE A 137 8.88 -14.81 13.22
C ILE A 137 8.02 -15.99 12.78
N ASN A 138 8.62 -17.18 12.59
CA ASN A 138 7.89 -18.38 12.19
C ASN A 138 6.80 -18.76 13.22
N GLU A 139 7.03 -18.56 14.52
CA GLU A 139 6.00 -18.79 15.54
C GLU A 139 4.86 -17.76 15.47
N LEU A 140 5.13 -16.48 15.17
CA LEU A 140 4.08 -15.47 14.94
C LEU A 140 3.23 -15.83 13.72
N LEU A 141 3.87 -16.19 12.61
CA LEU A 141 3.18 -16.58 11.37
C LEU A 141 2.36 -17.85 11.56
N ARG A 142 2.89 -18.87 12.25
CA ARG A 142 2.17 -20.10 12.61
C ARG A 142 0.90 -19.83 13.45
N ARG A 143 0.88 -18.74 14.23
CA ARG A 143 -0.29 -18.30 15.01
C ARG A 143 -1.28 -17.45 14.20
N GLY A 144 -0.96 -17.10 12.97
CA GLY A 144 -1.72 -16.13 12.17
C GLY A 144 -1.62 -14.70 12.71
N ASP A 145 -0.61 -14.38 13.52
CA ASP A 145 -0.47 -13.06 14.13
C ASP A 145 0.26 -12.05 13.22
N TYR A 146 -0.30 -11.84 12.03
CA TYR A 146 0.33 -11.06 10.97
C TYR A 146 0.45 -9.56 11.30
N ILE A 147 -0.54 -9.05 12.06
CA ILE A 147 -0.61 -7.64 12.46
C ILE A 147 0.55 -7.28 13.40
N THR A 148 0.97 -8.18 14.28
CA THR A 148 2.12 -7.93 15.17
C THR A 148 3.43 -7.86 14.40
N ALA A 149 3.62 -8.70 13.38
CA ALA A 149 4.85 -8.70 12.60
C ALA A 149 5.00 -7.46 11.69
N GLY A 150 3.88 -6.89 11.21
CA GLY A 150 3.89 -5.77 10.25
C GLY A 150 4.76 -4.58 10.65
N PRO A 151 4.57 -3.97 11.84
CA PRO A 151 5.37 -2.83 12.29
C PRO A 151 6.88 -3.08 12.38
N PHE A 152 7.33 -4.32 12.60
CA PHE A 152 8.75 -4.65 12.67
C PHE A 152 9.45 -4.67 11.31
N LEU A 153 8.69 -4.79 10.20
CA LEU A 153 9.25 -4.74 8.84
C LEU A 153 9.97 -3.42 8.55
N ALA A 154 9.61 -2.34 9.24
CA ALA A 154 10.29 -1.05 9.12
C ALA A 154 11.76 -1.08 9.57
N TYR A 155 12.17 -2.14 10.27
CA TYR A 155 13.51 -2.34 10.81
C TYR A 155 14.19 -3.61 10.28
N ALA A 156 13.67 -4.17 9.17
CA ALA A 156 14.26 -5.35 8.55
C ALA A 156 15.63 -5.02 7.93
N THR A 157 16.69 -5.60 8.47
CA THR A 157 18.04 -5.49 7.90
C THR A 157 18.17 -6.38 6.66
N PRO A 158 19.13 -6.12 5.74
CA PRO A 158 19.36 -7.01 4.59
C PRO A 158 19.65 -8.46 4.99
N GLU A 159 20.29 -8.68 6.13
CA GLU A 159 20.53 -10.02 6.67
C GLU A 159 19.22 -10.70 7.09
N LEU A 160 18.34 -10.00 7.79
CA LEU A 160 17.03 -10.53 8.17
C LEU A 160 16.15 -10.79 6.94
N VAL A 161 16.22 -9.95 5.90
CA VAL A 161 15.47 -10.17 4.65
C VAL A 161 15.93 -11.45 3.95
N ARG A 162 17.25 -11.70 3.86
CA ARG A 162 17.78 -12.98 3.34
C ARG A 162 17.32 -14.17 4.16
N ALA A 163 17.41 -14.07 5.48
CA ALA A 163 16.97 -15.14 6.36
C ALA A 163 15.47 -15.43 6.21
N VAL A 164 14.64 -14.40 6.01
CA VAL A 164 13.21 -14.58 5.72
C VAL A 164 13.00 -15.31 4.39
N GLU A 165 13.77 -14.97 3.35
CA GLU A 165 13.70 -15.65 2.06
C GLU A 165 14.00 -17.16 2.17
N GLU A 166 14.97 -17.53 3.01
CA GLU A 166 15.44 -18.91 3.22
C GLU A 166 14.56 -19.71 4.21
N ASP A 167 14.21 -19.11 5.36
CA ASP A 167 13.66 -19.84 6.52
C ASP A 167 12.15 -19.67 6.73
N VAL A 168 11.50 -18.72 6.05
CA VAL A 168 10.04 -18.52 6.19
C VAL A 168 9.30 -19.21 5.05
N HIS A 169 8.39 -20.12 5.38
CA HIS A 169 7.59 -20.86 4.40
C HIS A 169 6.13 -20.40 4.30
N ASP A 170 5.69 -19.46 5.15
CA ASP A 170 4.33 -18.90 5.11
C ASP A 170 4.27 -17.64 4.23
N ASP A 171 4.12 -17.84 2.92
CA ASP A 171 3.99 -16.76 1.94
C ASP A 171 2.78 -15.86 2.19
N GLU A 172 1.64 -16.46 2.54
CA GLU A 172 0.42 -15.73 2.87
C GLU A 172 0.66 -14.83 4.09
N GLY A 173 1.34 -15.35 5.11
CA GLY A 173 1.72 -14.61 6.30
C GLY A 173 2.63 -13.42 6.00
N LEU A 174 3.63 -13.58 5.12
CA LEU A 174 4.49 -12.47 4.70
C LEU A 174 3.70 -11.33 4.04
N ILE A 175 2.79 -11.66 3.13
CA ILE A 175 1.96 -10.67 2.42
C ILE A 175 1.03 -9.95 3.39
N ARG A 176 0.35 -10.71 4.27
CA ARG A 176 -0.56 -10.14 5.27
C ARG A 176 0.21 -9.26 6.26
N SER A 177 1.38 -9.67 6.72
CA SER A 177 2.21 -8.85 7.60
C SER A 177 2.66 -7.56 6.93
N ALA A 178 3.09 -7.62 5.66
CA ALA A 178 3.47 -6.44 4.89
C ALA A 178 2.30 -5.45 4.75
N SER A 179 1.05 -5.90 4.66
CA SER A 179 -0.11 -5.01 4.56
C SER A 179 -0.29 -4.09 5.78
N TYR A 180 0.17 -4.55 6.96
CA TYR A 180 0.17 -3.77 8.21
C TYR A 180 1.42 -2.92 8.42
N SER A 181 2.42 -2.99 7.53
CA SER A 181 3.52 -2.03 7.54
C SER A 181 3.09 -0.73 6.87
N TYR A 182 3.30 0.40 7.53
CA TYR A 182 2.94 1.71 6.97
C TYR A 182 3.91 2.18 5.87
N SER A 183 5.22 1.97 6.05
CA SER A 183 6.25 2.51 5.14
C SER A 183 6.33 1.77 3.81
N GLY A 184 5.79 2.37 2.75
CA GLY A 184 5.94 1.88 1.37
C GLY A 184 7.40 1.84 0.89
N GLU A 185 8.25 2.77 1.37
CA GLU A 185 9.68 2.82 1.06
C GLU A 185 10.41 1.58 1.60
N ASN A 186 10.18 1.22 2.87
CA ASN A 186 10.79 0.04 3.49
C ASN A 186 10.30 -1.25 2.82
N ILE A 187 9.00 -1.33 2.52
CA ILE A 187 8.46 -2.45 1.74
C ILE A 187 9.14 -2.53 0.37
N SER A 188 9.35 -1.41 -0.32
CA SER A 188 10.03 -1.38 -1.61
C SER A 188 11.47 -1.89 -1.51
N VAL A 189 12.21 -1.52 -0.45
CA VAL A 189 13.55 -2.05 -0.19
C VAL A 189 13.54 -3.57 -0.01
N ILE A 190 12.61 -4.09 0.79
CA ILE A 190 12.46 -5.54 1.02
C ILE A 190 12.13 -6.26 -0.29
N VAL A 191 11.15 -5.75 -1.05
CA VAL A 191 10.72 -6.37 -2.30
C VAL A 191 11.83 -6.33 -3.35
N ARG A 192 12.60 -5.23 -3.46
CA ARG A 192 13.78 -5.20 -4.35
C ARG A 192 14.78 -6.28 -4.01
N HIS A 193 15.07 -6.45 -2.73
CA HIS A 193 15.96 -7.50 -2.28
C HIS A 193 15.45 -8.88 -2.74
N LEU A 194 14.16 -9.17 -2.54
CA LEU A 194 13.52 -10.43 -2.95
C LEU A 194 13.42 -10.60 -4.48
N LEU A 195 13.35 -9.51 -5.26
CA LEU A 195 13.40 -9.54 -6.73
C LEU A 195 14.79 -9.91 -7.24
N THR A 196 15.84 -9.42 -6.57
CA THR A 196 17.24 -9.69 -6.94
C THR A 196 17.82 -10.95 -6.30
N GLY A 197 17.10 -11.55 -5.35
CA GLY A 197 17.51 -12.77 -4.64
C GLY A 197 17.48 -14.00 -5.54
N ASP A 198 18.33 -14.97 -5.22
CA ASP A 198 18.46 -16.23 -5.97
C ASP A 198 17.23 -17.15 -5.79
N GLY A 199 16.42 -16.93 -4.74
CA GLY A 199 15.33 -17.81 -4.33
C GLY A 199 14.05 -17.72 -5.16
N ARG A 200 13.96 -16.81 -6.14
CA ARG A 200 12.73 -16.56 -6.93
C ARG A 200 11.49 -16.38 -6.05
N ARG A 201 11.64 -15.66 -4.94
CA ARG A 201 10.56 -15.53 -3.94
C ARG A 201 9.34 -14.80 -4.49
N ILE A 202 9.53 -13.70 -5.23
CA ILE A 202 8.43 -12.89 -5.77
C ILE A 202 7.49 -13.70 -6.68
N PRO A 203 7.96 -14.47 -7.69
CA PRO A 203 7.09 -15.38 -8.45
C PRO A 203 6.23 -16.31 -7.58
N THR A 204 6.80 -16.85 -6.49
CA THR A 204 6.07 -17.71 -5.56
C THR A 204 4.98 -16.93 -4.81
N LEU A 205 5.31 -15.74 -4.30
CA LEU A 205 4.34 -14.84 -3.67
C LEU A 205 3.20 -14.46 -4.63
N VAL A 206 3.51 -14.13 -5.88
CA VAL A 206 2.52 -13.84 -6.93
C VAL A 206 1.59 -15.04 -7.13
N ARG A 207 2.12 -16.26 -7.21
CA ARG A 207 1.28 -17.46 -7.35
C ARG A 207 0.37 -17.65 -6.13
N THR A 208 0.89 -17.44 -4.93
CA THR A 208 0.12 -17.48 -3.67
C THR A 208 -1.01 -16.45 -3.66
N ILE A 209 -0.81 -15.27 -4.24
CA ILE A 209 -1.85 -14.22 -4.37
C ILE A 209 -2.95 -14.65 -5.34
N LEU A 210 -2.57 -15.14 -6.53
CA LEU A 210 -3.53 -15.57 -7.56
C LEU A 210 -4.46 -16.68 -7.03
N GLN A 211 -3.89 -17.64 -6.30
CA GLN A 211 -4.61 -18.78 -5.70
C GLN A 211 -5.21 -18.47 -4.32
N GLY A 212 -4.99 -17.26 -3.81
CA GLY A 212 -5.29 -16.85 -2.46
C GLY A 212 -6.75 -16.48 -2.21
N SER A 213 -7.08 -16.30 -0.94
CA SER A 213 -8.37 -15.75 -0.50
C SER A 213 -8.56 -14.29 -0.95
N LYS A 214 -9.81 -13.81 -0.91
CA LYS A 214 -10.13 -12.40 -1.20
C LYS A 214 -9.37 -11.46 -0.29
N GLU A 215 -9.26 -11.80 0.99
CA GLU A 215 -8.55 -11.02 2.00
C GLU A 215 -7.05 -10.96 1.70
N LEU A 216 -6.46 -12.06 1.23
CA LEU A 216 -5.04 -12.10 0.83
C LEU A 216 -4.80 -11.23 -0.42
N ARG A 217 -5.68 -11.30 -1.41
CA ARG A 217 -5.59 -10.45 -2.62
C ARG A 217 -5.66 -8.96 -2.26
N LEU A 218 -6.55 -8.57 -1.34
CA LEU A 218 -6.64 -7.19 -0.86
C LEU A 218 -5.41 -6.78 -0.05
N ALA A 219 -4.86 -7.67 0.78
CA ALA A 219 -3.61 -7.42 1.48
C ALA A 219 -2.46 -7.19 0.49
N ALA A 220 -2.37 -7.98 -0.58
CA ALA A 220 -1.37 -7.82 -1.62
C ALA A 220 -1.51 -6.49 -2.37
N LEU A 221 -2.72 -6.13 -2.81
CA LEU A 221 -2.98 -4.84 -3.46
C LEU A 221 -2.57 -3.67 -2.55
N SER A 222 -2.92 -3.78 -1.27
CA SER A 222 -2.54 -2.78 -0.26
C SER A 222 -1.02 -2.58 -0.17
N VAL A 223 -0.23 -3.62 -0.39
CA VAL A 223 1.24 -3.58 -0.38
C VAL A 223 1.79 -3.05 -1.71
N PHE A 224 1.31 -3.56 -2.84
CA PHE A 224 1.88 -3.18 -4.14
C PHE A 224 1.54 -1.75 -4.54
N ALA A 225 0.32 -1.27 -4.24
CA ALA A 225 -0.11 0.08 -4.60
C ALA A 225 0.66 1.21 -3.86
N ARG A 226 1.50 0.87 -2.88
CA ARG A 226 2.36 1.81 -2.13
C ARG A 226 3.86 1.63 -2.38
N CYS A 227 4.25 0.68 -3.23
CA CYS A 227 5.64 0.48 -3.58
C CYS A 227 6.15 1.56 -4.56
N ASP A 228 7.47 1.68 -4.65
CA ASP A 228 8.11 2.52 -5.65
C ASP A 228 7.85 2.00 -7.08
N THR A 229 7.88 2.90 -8.07
CA THR A 229 7.53 2.58 -9.47
C THR A 229 8.33 1.40 -10.04
N ASP A 230 9.63 1.33 -9.78
CA ASP A 230 10.49 0.23 -10.27
C ASP A 230 10.03 -1.14 -9.75
N VAL A 231 9.61 -1.18 -8.49
CA VAL A 231 9.08 -2.37 -7.83
C VAL A 231 7.71 -2.75 -8.38
N ILE A 232 6.81 -1.77 -8.59
CA ILE A 232 5.48 -2.02 -9.18
C ILE A 232 5.60 -2.57 -10.59
N VAL A 233 6.46 -1.99 -11.43
CA VAL A 233 6.71 -2.48 -12.80
C VAL A 233 7.14 -3.95 -12.77
N ALA A 234 8.14 -4.28 -11.95
CA ALA A 234 8.67 -5.65 -11.88
C ALA A 234 7.63 -6.66 -11.36
N ILE A 235 6.86 -6.31 -10.32
CA ILE A 235 5.79 -7.19 -9.82
C ILE A 235 4.67 -7.31 -10.85
N GLY A 236 4.32 -6.22 -11.52
CA GLY A 236 3.32 -6.19 -12.58
C GLY A 236 3.69 -7.14 -13.72
N ASP A 237 4.91 -7.05 -14.23
CA ASP A 237 5.41 -7.95 -15.28
C ASP A 237 5.31 -9.41 -14.85
N ILE A 238 5.78 -9.74 -13.64
CA ILE A 238 5.68 -11.10 -13.09
C ILE A 238 4.22 -11.56 -12.96
N LEU A 239 3.34 -10.68 -12.45
CA LEU A 239 1.90 -10.97 -12.28
C LEU A 239 1.23 -11.32 -13.60
N PHE A 240 1.43 -10.50 -14.63
CA PHE A 240 0.80 -10.69 -15.94
C PHE A 240 1.46 -11.77 -16.79
N ASP A 241 2.76 -12.05 -16.60
CA ASP A 241 3.43 -13.20 -17.23
C ASP A 241 2.96 -14.54 -16.64
N MET A 242 2.62 -14.55 -15.34
CA MET A 242 2.26 -15.76 -14.61
C MET A 242 0.75 -16.03 -14.55
N GLY A 243 -0.07 -14.99 -14.54
CA GLY A 243 -1.51 -15.05 -14.40
C GLY A 243 -2.21 -15.30 -15.74
N SER A 244 -3.16 -16.23 -15.75
CA SER A 244 -4.09 -16.38 -16.87
C SER A 244 -5.09 -15.23 -16.93
N ALA A 245 -5.73 -15.03 -18.08
CA ALA A 245 -6.76 -14.00 -18.24
C ALA A 245 -7.90 -14.15 -17.21
N ASP A 246 -8.31 -15.38 -16.89
CA ASP A 246 -9.35 -15.67 -15.90
C ASP A 246 -8.90 -15.32 -14.48
N GLU A 247 -7.67 -15.66 -14.10
CA GLU A 247 -7.11 -15.30 -12.77
C GLU A 247 -7.00 -13.78 -12.61
N ILE A 248 -6.57 -13.06 -13.65
CA ILE A 248 -6.53 -11.59 -13.64
C ILE A 248 -7.94 -11.00 -13.56
N ALA A 249 -8.91 -11.56 -14.29
CA ALA A 249 -10.30 -11.13 -14.22
C ALA A 249 -10.89 -11.32 -12.82
N GLU A 250 -10.62 -12.46 -12.18
CA GLU A 250 -11.06 -12.76 -10.81
C GLU A 250 -10.41 -11.81 -9.79
N LEU A 251 -9.14 -11.47 -9.97
CA LEU A 251 -8.41 -10.50 -9.16
C LEU A 251 -9.05 -9.11 -9.27
N THR A 252 -9.27 -8.63 -10.51
CA THR A 252 -9.93 -7.34 -10.78
C THR A 252 -11.34 -7.30 -10.20
N GLN A 253 -12.13 -8.36 -10.37
CA GLN A 253 -13.48 -8.45 -9.79
C GLN A 253 -13.45 -8.43 -8.26
N THR A 254 -12.47 -9.10 -7.65
CA THR A 254 -12.26 -9.06 -6.19
C THR A 254 -12.03 -7.63 -5.70
N PHE A 255 -11.22 -6.85 -6.42
CA PHE A 255 -10.91 -5.46 -6.04
C PHE A 255 -12.07 -4.51 -6.26
N ILE A 256 -12.82 -4.67 -7.36
CA ILE A 256 -14.03 -3.89 -7.62
C ILE A 256 -15.08 -4.17 -6.53
N ALA A 257 -15.35 -5.43 -6.23
CA ALA A 257 -16.33 -5.82 -5.21
C ALA A 257 -15.97 -5.34 -3.79
N ALA A 258 -14.67 -5.11 -3.54
CA ALA A 258 -14.17 -4.59 -2.27
C ALA A 258 -14.01 -3.05 -2.24
N GLU A 259 -14.47 -2.34 -3.28
CA GLU A 259 -14.30 -0.89 -3.47
C GLU A 259 -12.83 -0.42 -3.49
N ALA A 260 -11.87 -1.30 -3.81
CA ALA A 260 -10.42 -1.01 -3.83
C ALA A 260 -9.94 -0.52 -5.21
N VAL A 261 -10.83 0.10 -5.98
CA VAL A 261 -10.56 0.57 -7.34
C VAL A 261 -9.51 1.70 -7.36
N PRO A 262 -9.51 2.68 -6.43
CA PRO A 262 -8.46 3.70 -6.39
C PRO A 262 -7.06 3.10 -6.25
N GLU A 263 -6.86 2.14 -5.34
CA GLU A 263 -5.60 1.41 -5.15
C GLU A 263 -5.22 0.62 -6.41
N THR A 264 -6.21 0.00 -7.04
CA THR A 264 -6.01 -0.72 -8.31
C THR A 264 -5.52 0.23 -9.40
N LEU A 265 -6.10 1.42 -9.52
CA LEU A 265 -5.66 2.44 -10.48
C LEU A 265 -4.27 3.00 -10.17
N ARG A 266 -3.92 3.19 -8.89
CA ARG A 266 -2.54 3.57 -8.50
C ARG A 266 -1.52 2.53 -8.95
N PHE A 267 -1.84 1.24 -8.79
CA PHE A 267 -1.02 0.13 -9.27
C PHE A 267 -0.94 0.09 -10.81
N ILE A 268 -2.10 0.15 -11.49
CA ILE A 268 -2.18 0.14 -12.97
C ILE A 268 -1.38 1.27 -13.59
N GLY A 269 -1.45 2.49 -13.03
CA GLY A 269 -0.77 3.67 -13.57
C GLY A 269 0.76 3.60 -13.55
N GLN A 270 1.35 2.53 -13.00
CA GLN A 270 2.78 2.30 -12.94
C GLN A 270 3.18 1.02 -13.68
N LEU A 271 2.24 0.28 -14.29
CA LEU A 271 2.54 -0.95 -15.02
C LEU A 271 3.35 -0.68 -16.29
N SER A 272 4.07 -1.71 -16.74
CA SER A 272 4.75 -1.67 -18.03
C SER A 272 3.73 -1.60 -19.19
N PRO A 273 4.15 -1.11 -20.38
CA PRO A 273 3.32 -1.14 -21.58
C PRO A 273 2.73 -2.52 -21.88
N SER A 274 3.52 -3.59 -21.75
CA SER A 274 3.08 -4.98 -22.02
C SER A 274 2.04 -5.46 -21.02
N ALA A 275 2.24 -5.20 -19.73
CA ALA A 275 1.26 -5.56 -18.70
C ALA A 275 -0.06 -4.78 -18.89
N LEU A 276 0.02 -3.50 -19.25
CA LEU A 276 -1.16 -2.70 -19.58
C LEU A 276 -1.90 -3.21 -20.82
N ASP A 277 -1.18 -3.63 -21.87
CA ASP A 277 -1.80 -4.20 -23.08
C ASP A 277 -2.52 -5.52 -22.77
N LEU A 278 -1.92 -6.37 -21.93
CA LEU A 278 -2.56 -7.60 -21.46
C LEU A 278 -3.82 -7.32 -20.62
N LEU A 279 -3.77 -6.33 -19.74
CA LEU A 279 -4.94 -5.91 -18.96
C LEU A 279 -6.03 -5.32 -19.85
N ALA A 280 -5.68 -4.43 -20.77
CA ALA A 280 -6.64 -3.78 -21.68
C ALA A 280 -7.34 -4.79 -22.61
N ALA A 281 -6.66 -5.88 -22.98
CA ALA A 281 -7.22 -6.98 -23.76
C ALA A 281 -8.04 -7.97 -22.91
N ASN A 282 -8.04 -7.87 -21.58
CA ASN A 282 -8.76 -8.79 -20.72
C ASN A 282 -10.29 -8.55 -20.81
N PRO A 283 -11.13 -9.60 -20.99
CA PRO A 283 -12.58 -9.46 -21.08
C PRO A 283 -13.23 -8.68 -19.94
N ILE A 284 -12.65 -8.71 -18.72
CA ILE A 284 -13.16 -7.95 -17.56
C ILE A 284 -13.24 -6.44 -17.83
N ILE A 285 -12.35 -5.90 -18.68
CA ILE A 285 -12.30 -4.48 -19.04
C ILE A 285 -13.38 -4.12 -20.08
N SER A 286 -14.00 -5.11 -20.71
CA SER A 286 -15.16 -4.89 -21.60
C SER A 286 -16.50 -4.91 -20.86
N GLU A 287 -16.51 -5.36 -19.60
CA GLU A 287 -17.75 -5.49 -18.84
C GLU A 287 -18.28 -4.10 -18.41
N PRO A 288 -19.57 -3.82 -18.68
CA PRO A 288 -20.18 -2.53 -18.34
C PRO A 288 -19.98 -2.08 -16.89
N GLU A 289 -20.24 -2.99 -15.94
CA GLU A 289 -20.14 -2.69 -14.50
C GLU A 289 -18.69 -2.42 -14.08
N SER A 290 -17.74 -3.17 -14.65
CA SER A 290 -16.31 -3.00 -14.38
C SER A 290 -15.80 -1.66 -14.89
N ILE A 291 -16.16 -1.26 -16.13
CA ILE A 291 -15.77 0.05 -16.68
C ILE A 291 -16.35 1.18 -15.85
N ASP A 292 -17.63 1.08 -15.46
CA ASP A 292 -18.29 2.13 -14.69
C ASP A 292 -17.67 2.28 -13.30
N ALA A 293 -17.31 1.15 -12.65
CA ALA A 293 -16.58 1.17 -11.38
C ALA A 293 -15.17 1.78 -11.53
N VAL A 294 -14.42 1.38 -12.56
CA VAL A 294 -13.07 1.88 -12.85
C VAL A 294 -13.08 3.37 -13.16
N ALA A 295 -13.97 3.83 -14.04
CA ALA A 295 -14.10 5.25 -14.33
C ALA A 295 -14.59 6.03 -13.10
N GLY A 296 -15.61 5.52 -12.40
CA GLY A 296 -16.21 6.18 -11.24
C GLY A 296 -15.22 6.44 -10.10
N ALA A 297 -14.18 5.63 -9.94
CA ALA A 297 -13.16 5.81 -8.91
C ALA A 297 -12.31 7.10 -9.06
N ALA A 298 -12.25 7.67 -10.26
CA ALA A 298 -11.59 8.97 -10.48
C ALA A 298 -12.50 10.16 -10.13
N ASN A 299 -13.81 9.96 -10.00
CA ASN A 299 -14.74 11.01 -9.60
C ASN A 299 -14.46 11.43 -8.14
N SER A 300 -14.39 12.73 -7.90
CA SER A 300 -13.99 13.32 -6.60
C SER A 300 -12.56 12.99 -6.14
N SER A 301 -11.74 12.31 -6.96
CA SER A 301 -10.34 12.05 -6.67
C SER A 301 -9.43 13.17 -7.19
N SER A 302 -8.64 13.76 -6.29
CA SER A 302 -7.58 14.71 -6.64
C SER A 302 -6.21 14.04 -6.85
N GLU A 303 -6.14 12.71 -6.79
CA GLU A 303 -4.88 11.98 -6.83
C GLU A 303 -4.42 11.72 -8.27
N ALA A 304 -3.27 12.29 -8.61
CA ALA A 304 -2.66 12.12 -9.93
C ALA A 304 -2.43 10.65 -10.32
N ALA A 305 -2.10 9.77 -9.37
CA ALA A 305 -1.85 8.35 -9.63
C ALA A 305 -3.12 7.60 -10.06
N VAL A 306 -4.28 7.93 -9.47
CA VAL A 306 -5.57 7.35 -9.85
C VAL A 306 -5.93 7.76 -11.29
N TRP A 307 -5.79 9.05 -11.61
CA TRP A 307 -5.99 9.56 -12.96
C TRP A 307 -5.04 8.96 -13.99
N ARG A 308 -3.75 8.79 -13.63
CA ARG A 308 -2.78 8.14 -14.51
C ARG A 308 -3.22 6.72 -14.85
N GLY A 309 -3.59 5.91 -13.85
CA GLY A 309 -4.06 4.54 -14.09
C GLY A 309 -5.28 4.48 -15.01
N LEU A 310 -6.26 5.35 -14.79
CA LEU A 310 -7.47 5.38 -15.61
C LEU A 310 -7.14 5.75 -17.07
N LEU A 311 -6.34 6.80 -17.28
CA LEU A 311 -6.04 7.32 -18.60
C LEU A 311 -5.10 6.41 -19.40
N GLU A 312 -4.08 5.84 -18.76
CA GLU A 312 -3.16 4.87 -19.40
C GLU A 312 -3.89 3.60 -19.83
N LEU A 313 -4.81 3.10 -18.99
CA LEU A 313 -5.67 1.97 -19.36
C LEU A 313 -6.60 2.36 -20.53
N ALA A 314 -7.30 3.49 -20.43
CA ALA A 314 -8.24 3.94 -21.44
C ALA A 314 -7.61 4.17 -22.83
N GLU A 315 -6.35 4.62 -22.88
CA GLU A 315 -5.61 4.80 -24.13
C GLU A 315 -5.33 3.48 -24.86
N ARG A 316 -5.18 2.37 -24.12
CA ARG A 316 -4.86 1.05 -24.66
C ARG A 316 -6.07 0.17 -24.96
N THR A 317 -7.24 0.56 -24.47
CA THR A 317 -8.50 -0.15 -24.75
C THR A 317 -9.06 0.15 -26.14
N GLU A 318 -10.01 -0.68 -26.60
CA GLU A 318 -10.76 -0.40 -27.83
C GLU A 318 -11.50 0.94 -27.77
N ALA A 319 -11.73 1.54 -28.94
CA ALA A 319 -12.36 2.87 -29.06
C ALA A 319 -13.75 2.95 -28.41
N SER A 320 -14.50 1.85 -28.34
CA SER A 320 -15.80 1.76 -27.67
C SER A 320 -15.68 1.92 -26.15
N ILE A 321 -14.68 1.27 -25.54
CA ILE A 321 -14.39 1.33 -24.10
C ILE A 321 -13.82 2.71 -23.75
N SER A 322 -12.84 3.21 -24.52
CA SER A 322 -12.27 4.54 -24.35
C SER A 322 -13.35 5.64 -24.42
N ARG A 323 -14.30 5.52 -25.37
CA ARG A 323 -15.46 6.41 -25.47
C ARG A 323 -16.35 6.36 -24.23
N ARG A 324 -16.61 5.16 -23.68
CA ARG A 324 -17.42 5.00 -22.46
C ARG A 324 -16.73 5.67 -21.26
N ILE A 325 -15.43 5.50 -21.11
CA ILE A 325 -14.63 6.17 -20.07
C ILE A 325 -14.68 7.69 -20.25
N GLY A 326 -14.47 8.20 -21.47
CA GLY A 326 -14.60 9.63 -21.76
C GLY A 326 -15.99 10.19 -21.47
N GLY A 327 -17.04 9.43 -21.78
CA GLY A 327 -18.42 9.77 -21.42
C GLY A 327 -18.64 9.80 -19.91
N ALA A 328 -18.12 8.82 -19.17
CA ALA A 328 -18.20 8.78 -17.70
C ALA A 328 -17.49 9.99 -17.07
N ILE A 329 -16.27 10.32 -17.54
CA ILE A 329 -15.51 11.49 -17.08
C ILE A 329 -16.34 12.77 -17.21
N SER A 330 -17.02 12.99 -18.34
CA SER A 330 -17.84 14.20 -18.53
C SER A 330 -18.97 14.36 -17.52
N HIS A 331 -19.39 13.27 -16.85
CA HIS A 331 -20.45 13.27 -15.85
C HIS A 331 -19.94 13.45 -14.42
N PHE A 332 -18.62 13.54 -14.22
CA PHE A 332 -18.04 13.79 -12.90
C PHE A 332 -18.49 15.12 -12.31
N ASP A 333 -18.29 15.26 -11.01
CA ASP A 333 -18.66 16.48 -10.30
C ASP A 333 -17.88 17.70 -10.85
N THR A 334 -18.53 18.86 -10.79
CA THR A 334 -17.95 20.11 -11.28
C THR A 334 -16.58 20.42 -10.64
N PRO A 335 -16.39 20.29 -9.31
CA PRO A 335 -15.07 20.50 -8.70
C PRO A 335 -13.95 19.67 -9.34
N THR A 336 -14.20 18.38 -9.59
CA THR A 336 -13.25 17.45 -10.21
C THR A 336 -12.89 17.91 -11.61
N LEU A 337 -13.90 18.20 -12.44
CA LEU A 337 -13.68 18.62 -13.83
C LEU A 337 -13.02 19.99 -13.96
N THR A 338 -13.32 20.92 -13.05
CA THR A 338 -12.67 22.23 -13.00
C THR A 338 -11.21 22.13 -12.55
N HIS A 339 -10.87 21.21 -11.65
CA HIS A 339 -9.49 21.00 -11.19
C HIS A 339 -8.65 20.16 -12.16
N LEU A 340 -9.28 19.41 -13.08
CA LEU A 340 -8.61 18.49 -13.99
C LEU A 340 -7.47 19.11 -14.84
N PRO A 341 -7.58 20.33 -15.40
CA PRO A 341 -6.47 20.97 -16.11
C PRO A 341 -5.22 21.20 -15.25
N THR A 342 -5.41 21.59 -13.99
CA THR A 342 -4.32 21.77 -13.02
C THR A 342 -3.65 20.43 -12.73
N LEU A 343 -4.45 19.40 -12.46
CA LEU A 343 -3.95 18.04 -12.23
C LEU A 343 -3.18 17.51 -13.44
N ALA A 344 -3.73 17.66 -14.65
CA ALA A 344 -3.10 17.21 -15.89
C ALA A 344 -1.77 17.93 -16.17
N THR A 345 -1.66 19.20 -15.76
CA THR A 345 -0.42 19.97 -15.87
C THR A 345 0.64 19.47 -14.89
N ILE A 346 0.30 19.37 -13.61
CA ILE A 346 1.23 18.97 -12.54
C ILE A 346 1.71 17.53 -12.73
N ALA A 347 0.81 16.64 -13.15
CA ALA A 347 1.08 15.21 -13.28
C ALA A 347 1.51 14.77 -14.69
N HIS A 348 1.65 15.72 -15.63
CA HIS A 348 1.96 15.49 -17.04
C HIS A 348 0.99 14.53 -17.76
N LEU A 349 -0.31 14.62 -17.45
CA LEU A 349 -1.36 13.74 -17.98
C LEU A 349 -2.12 14.31 -19.18
N TRP A 350 -1.68 15.44 -19.74
CA TRP A 350 -2.33 16.07 -20.90
C TRP A 350 -2.45 15.15 -22.12
N PRO A 351 -1.39 14.44 -22.57
CA PRO A 351 -1.51 13.57 -23.73
C PRO A 351 -2.57 12.46 -23.59
N PRO A 352 -2.55 11.62 -22.55
CA PRO A 352 -3.55 10.56 -22.44
C PRO A 352 -4.95 11.12 -22.13
N LEU A 353 -5.07 12.23 -21.38
CA LEU A 353 -6.35 12.91 -21.17
C LEU A 353 -7.00 13.35 -22.49
N LEU A 354 -6.26 14.09 -23.33
CA LEU A 354 -6.81 14.60 -24.58
C LEU A 354 -7.12 13.48 -25.57
N LYS A 355 -6.34 12.40 -25.60
CA LYS A 355 -6.62 11.22 -26.43
C LYS A 355 -7.92 10.53 -26.03
N VAL A 356 -8.17 10.36 -24.72
CA VAL A 356 -9.44 9.81 -24.21
C VAL A 356 -10.60 10.73 -24.58
N LEU A 357 -10.48 12.04 -24.33
CA LEU A 357 -11.53 13.00 -24.69
C LEU A 357 -11.80 13.06 -26.20
N ALA A 358 -10.79 12.82 -27.04
CA ALA A 358 -10.93 12.75 -28.49
C ALA A 358 -11.69 11.51 -28.98
N THR A 359 -12.00 10.55 -28.10
CA THR A 359 -12.91 9.42 -28.38
C THR A 359 -14.32 9.66 -27.87
N ALA A 360 -14.51 10.62 -26.96
CA ALA A 360 -15.78 10.93 -26.33
C ALA A 360 -16.77 11.57 -27.31
N GLU A 361 -18.07 11.36 -27.03
CA GLU A 361 -19.17 11.97 -27.79
C GLU A 361 -19.12 13.51 -27.76
N PRO A 362 -19.65 14.21 -28.78
CA PRO A 362 -19.66 15.67 -28.82
C PRO A 362 -20.28 16.33 -27.59
N ASP A 363 -21.34 15.77 -27.02
CA ASP A 363 -21.99 16.31 -25.81
C ASP A 363 -21.07 16.26 -24.58
N ALA A 364 -20.29 15.18 -24.44
CA ALA A 364 -19.30 15.03 -23.39
C ALA A 364 -18.18 16.07 -23.53
N GLN A 365 -17.71 16.28 -24.76
CA GLN A 365 -16.72 17.31 -25.09
C GLN A 365 -17.25 18.73 -24.81
N SER A 366 -18.50 19.02 -25.17
CA SER A 366 -19.15 20.31 -24.97
C SER A 366 -19.21 20.67 -23.49
N ARG A 367 -19.67 19.73 -22.66
CA ARG A 367 -19.77 19.94 -21.20
C ARG A 367 -18.40 20.24 -20.57
N ILE A 368 -17.36 19.50 -20.96
CA ILE A 368 -16.00 19.73 -20.45
C ILE A 368 -15.48 21.09 -20.93
N GLY A 369 -15.66 21.42 -22.21
CA GLY A 369 -15.25 22.70 -22.77
C GLY A 369 -15.97 23.90 -22.14
N GLU A 370 -17.27 23.78 -21.83
CA GLU A 370 -18.03 24.79 -21.08
C GLU A 370 -17.45 25.03 -19.68
N LEU A 371 -17.11 23.97 -18.94
CA LEU A 371 -16.50 24.10 -17.63
C LEU A 371 -15.11 24.73 -17.71
N TRP A 372 -14.31 24.33 -18.70
CA TRP A 372 -12.96 24.86 -18.91
C TRP A 372 -12.96 26.28 -19.51
N SER A 373 -14.08 26.73 -20.10
CA SER A 373 -14.23 28.11 -20.57
C SER A 373 -14.14 29.14 -19.45
N ALA A 374 -14.38 28.72 -18.20
CA ALA A 374 -14.23 29.56 -17.01
C ALA A 374 -12.77 29.72 -16.55
N GLN A 375 -11.82 28.98 -17.14
CA GLN A 375 -10.40 29.10 -16.80
C GLN A 375 -9.79 30.41 -17.34
N PRO A 376 -8.67 30.88 -16.75
CA PRO A 376 -7.93 32.04 -17.25
C PRO A 376 -7.60 31.91 -18.75
N ALA A 377 -7.59 33.03 -19.47
CA ALA A 377 -7.32 33.03 -20.92
C ALA A 377 -5.98 32.38 -21.30
N SER A 378 -4.95 32.53 -20.44
CA SER A 378 -3.66 31.87 -20.61
C SER A 378 -3.75 30.35 -20.53
N GLU A 379 -4.58 29.81 -19.64
CA GLU A 379 -4.78 28.37 -19.50
C GLU A 379 -5.57 27.82 -20.69
N ARG A 380 -6.63 28.53 -21.12
CA ARG A 380 -7.40 28.15 -22.31
C ARG A 380 -6.52 28.08 -23.55
N HIS A 381 -5.68 29.09 -23.78
CA HIS A 381 -4.73 29.07 -24.90
C HIS A 381 -3.72 27.91 -24.80
N ALA A 382 -3.25 27.60 -23.58
CA ALA A 382 -2.36 26.47 -23.37
C ALA A 382 -3.06 25.10 -23.60
N ILE A 383 -4.37 25.00 -23.40
CA ILE A 383 -5.15 23.80 -23.76
C ILE A 383 -5.25 23.68 -25.28
N GLU A 384 -5.61 24.76 -25.98
CA GLU A 384 -5.69 24.78 -27.45
C GLU A 384 -4.35 24.41 -28.10
N GLN A 385 -3.24 24.97 -27.58
CA GLN A 385 -1.90 24.66 -28.07
C GLN A 385 -1.58 23.18 -27.90
N ARG A 386 -1.89 22.57 -26.75
CA ARG A 386 -1.67 21.13 -26.52
C ARG A 386 -2.51 20.26 -27.45
N ILE A 387 -3.75 20.66 -27.74
CA ILE A 387 -4.61 19.97 -28.71
C ILE A 387 -3.98 20.02 -30.11
N ALA A 388 -3.44 21.18 -30.50
CA ALA A 388 -2.75 21.35 -31.78
C ALA A 388 -1.45 20.53 -31.85
N ASP A 389 -0.62 20.57 -30.81
CA ASP A 389 0.66 19.85 -30.72
C ASP A 389 0.46 18.32 -30.81
N LEU A 390 -0.66 17.80 -30.31
CA LEU A 390 -1.03 16.38 -30.41
C LEU A 390 -1.78 16.02 -31.70
N GLY A 391 -2.09 17.00 -32.57
CA GLY A 391 -2.84 16.77 -33.81
C GLY A 391 -4.30 16.34 -33.59
N LEU A 392 -4.91 16.72 -32.46
CA LEU A 392 -6.26 16.27 -32.06
C LEU A 392 -7.37 17.27 -32.43
N GLY A 393 -7.06 18.35 -33.14
CA GLY A 393 -7.99 19.46 -33.42
C GLY A 393 -9.31 19.04 -34.07
N GLU A 394 -9.28 18.18 -35.09
CA GLU A 394 -10.50 17.69 -35.75
C GLU A 394 -11.37 16.85 -34.79
N ARG A 395 -10.75 16.02 -33.96
CA ARG A 395 -11.45 15.12 -33.03
C ARG A 395 -11.97 15.83 -31.79
N LEU A 396 -11.38 16.97 -31.42
CA LEU A 396 -11.74 17.80 -30.27
C LEU A 396 -12.39 19.13 -30.68
N THR A 397 -12.98 19.21 -31.87
CA THR A 397 -13.57 20.45 -32.39
C THR A 397 -14.65 21.00 -31.46
N THR A 398 -15.54 20.15 -30.94
CA THR A 398 -16.61 20.58 -30.02
C THR A 398 -16.06 21.14 -28.72
N LEU A 399 -15.02 20.53 -28.16
CA LEU A 399 -14.34 21.03 -26.97
C LEU A 399 -13.70 22.40 -27.25
N THR A 400 -12.98 22.56 -28.35
CA THR A 400 -12.31 23.82 -28.70
C THR A 400 -13.31 24.96 -28.93
N ILE A 401 -14.43 24.69 -29.61
CA ILE A 401 -15.49 25.70 -29.83
C ILE A 401 -16.09 26.14 -28.49
N THR A 402 -16.42 25.20 -27.62
CA THR A 402 -17.08 25.49 -26.33
C THR A 402 -16.13 26.17 -25.34
N LEU A 403 -14.84 25.86 -25.39
CA LEU A 403 -13.78 26.55 -24.63
C LEU A 403 -13.71 28.06 -24.92
N GLN A 404 -14.17 28.49 -26.10
CA GLN A 404 -14.16 29.88 -26.56
C GLN A 404 -15.43 30.67 -26.22
N LEU A 405 -16.50 30.05 -25.72
CA LEU A 405 -17.82 30.67 -25.55
C LEU A 405 -17.92 31.81 -24.51
N ARG A 406 -16.90 32.02 -23.66
CA ARG A 406 -16.84 33.12 -22.67
C ARG A 406 -15.79 34.19 -22.99
N GLN A 407 -15.69 34.61 -24.26
CA GLN A 407 -14.95 35.84 -24.60
C GLN A 407 -15.75 37.09 -24.30
#